data_AF-A0A2E3XQC8-F1
#
_entry.id   AF-A0A2E3XQC8-F1
#
_cell.length_a   1.000
_cell.length_b   1.000
_cell.length_c   1.000
_cell.angle_alpha   90.00
_cell.angle_beta   90.00
_cell.angle_gamma   90.00
#
_symmetry.space_group_name_H-M   'P 1'
#
loop_
_entity.id
_entity.type
_entity.pdbx_description
1 polymer ?
#
loop_
_entity_poly.entity_id
_entity_poly.type
_entity_poly.pdbx_seq_one_letter_code
_entity_poly.pdbx_strand_id
1 'polypeptide(L)'
;MKVSVDRIWTSTLLCVLLTLVGSCSTMTKNTYMTGEVVLVGGQYQDKTWDESLVLKRSSWFKELTMYFDVLYAHIDKESPFYRWFSEDEKLSLEECVDIIITSSYAFRPRDISKSMFKLEMAKYGYEAFALNGFERNLRMHPDFARYQMGVYSTHAFCRRGMSSKKIAIQFPGFKEVHLD
;
A
#
# COMPACT_ATOMS: atom_id res chain seq x y z
N MET A 1 44.95 -50.63 2.81
CA MET A 1 44.71 -49.21 3.20
C MET A 1 43.81 -48.56 2.15
N LYS A 2 42.49 -48.49 2.38
CA LYS A 2 41.51 -47.96 1.39
C LYS A 2 40.41 -47.15 2.09
N VAL A 3 40.77 -46.44 3.17
CA VAL A 3 39.80 -45.78 4.09
C VAL A 3 39.96 -44.24 4.11
N SER A 4 40.86 -43.67 3.30
CA SER A 4 41.22 -42.25 3.44
C SER A 4 40.54 -41.28 2.46
N VAL A 5 40.02 -41.75 1.32
CA VAL A 5 39.54 -40.83 0.26
C VAL A 5 38.06 -40.49 0.45
N ASP A 6 37.19 -41.47 0.70
CA ASP A 6 35.74 -41.26 0.85
C ASP A 6 35.36 -40.36 2.05
N ARG A 7 36.23 -40.33 3.07
CA ARG A 7 36.04 -39.50 4.26
C ARG A 7 36.32 -38.01 4.00
N ILE A 8 37.19 -37.71 3.03
CA ILE A 8 37.53 -36.33 2.65
C ILE A 8 36.38 -35.74 1.83
N TRP A 9 35.85 -36.49 0.87
CA TRP A 9 34.72 -36.04 0.03
C TRP A 9 33.44 -35.79 0.83
N THR A 10 33.12 -36.65 1.81
CA THR A 10 31.95 -36.46 2.68
C THR A 10 32.09 -35.25 3.60
N SER A 11 33.28 -34.98 4.13
CA SER A 11 33.55 -33.78 4.93
C SER A 11 33.48 -32.49 4.10
N THR A 12 34.01 -32.48 2.87
CA THR A 12 33.93 -31.31 1.98
C THR A 12 32.47 -31.03 1.57
N LEU A 13 31.70 -32.07 1.24
CA LEU A 13 30.28 -31.93 0.89
C LEU A 13 29.46 -31.38 2.06
N LEU A 14 29.72 -31.84 3.29
CA LEU A 14 29.06 -31.37 4.50
C LEU A 14 29.40 -29.90 4.82
N CYS A 15 30.65 -29.50 4.65
CA CYS A 15 31.06 -28.10 4.83
C CYS A 15 30.41 -27.17 3.79
N VAL A 16 30.34 -27.59 2.52
CA VAL A 16 29.65 -26.82 1.47
C VAL A 16 28.16 -26.71 1.77
N LEU A 17 27.52 -27.80 2.21
CA LEU A 17 26.12 -27.79 2.61
C LEU A 17 25.87 -26.83 3.78
N LEU A 18 26.72 -26.84 4.82
CA LEU A 18 26.63 -25.94 5.98
C LEU A 18 26.83 -24.46 5.61
N THR A 19 27.71 -24.15 4.65
CA THR A 19 27.89 -22.77 4.15
C THR A 19 26.69 -22.27 3.34
N LEU A 20 25.99 -23.17 2.63
CA LEU A 20 24.77 -22.82 1.90
C LEU A 20 23.59 -22.53 2.84
N VAL A 21 23.45 -23.23 3.98
CA VAL A 21 22.36 -22.96 4.94
C VAL A 21 22.60 -21.69 5.78
N GLY A 22 23.87 -21.32 6.05
CA GLY A 22 24.20 -20.14 6.87
C GLY A 22 23.95 -18.79 6.20
N SER A 23 23.84 -18.75 4.87
CA SER A 23 23.82 -17.51 4.09
C SER A 23 22.47 -16.78 4.06
N CYS A 24 21.40 -17.37 4.60
CA CYS A 24 20.04 -16.78 4.58
C CYS A 24 19.67 -15.94 5.83
N SER A 25 20.59 -15.70 6.77
CA SER A 25 20.24 -15.11 8.08
C SER A 25 20.24 -13.57 8.13
N THR A 26 20.57 -12.88 7.04
CA THR A 26 20.62 -11.40 6.98
C THR A 26 19.42 -10.80 6.25
N MET A 27 18.21 -11.22 6.62
CA MET A 27 17.01 -10.46 6.25
C MET A 27 16.86 -9.28 7.23
N THR A 28 16.93 -8.04 6.72
CA THR A 28 16.68 -6.83 7.51
C THR A 28 15.37 -6.96 8.26
N LYS A 29 15.37 -6.68 9.57
CA LYS A 29 14.18 -6.83 10.43
C LYS A 29 12.99 -5.99 9.98
N ASN A 30 13.20 -4.91 9.24
CA ASN A 30 12.14 -4.07 8.72
C ASN A 30 12.30 -3.98 7.19
N THR A 31 11.24 -4.32 6.46
CA THR A 31 11.22 -4.31 4.99
C THR A 31 9.99 -3.58 4.46
N TYR A 32 10.05 -3.23 3.18
CA TYR A 32 9.00 -2.56 2.44
C TYR A 32 8.75 -3.31 1.14
N MET A 33 7.49 -3.43 0.74
CA MET A 33 7.09 -4.05 -0.51
C MET A 33 6.10 -3.18 -1.29
N THR A 34 6.24 -3.19 -2.61
CA THR A 34 5.32 -2.56 -3.56
C THR A 34 4.44 -3.60 -4.24
N GLY A 35 3.29 -3.17 -4.74
CA GLY A 35 2.45 -3.98 -5.62
C GLY A 35 1.35 -3.12 -6.21
N GLU A 36 0.36 -3.76 -6.81
CA GLU A 36 -0.80 -3.08 -7.38
C GLU A 36 -2.06 -3.93 -7.16
N VAL A 37 -3.19 -3.23 -7.04
CA VAL A 37 -4.54 -3.80 -7.01
C VAL A 37 -5.32 -3.10 -8.10
N VAL A 38 -5.91 -3.87 -9.02
CA VAL A 38 -6.67 -3.32 -10.15
C VAL A 38 -8.13 -3.65 -9.96
N LEU A 39 -8.97 -2.62 -9.87
CA LEU A 39 -10.43 -2.73 -9.90
C LEU A 39 -10.88 -2.47 -11.33
N VAL A 40 -11.46 -3.48 -11.99
CA VAL A 40 -11.83 -3.39 -13.40
C VAL A 40 -13.29 -2.96 -13.53
N GLY A 41 -13.49 -1.84 -14.24
CA GLY A 41 -14.81 -1.29 -14.50
C GLY A 41 -15.50 -0.74 -13.25
N GLY A 42 -16.77 -0.42 -13.41
CA GLY A 42 -17.61 0.00 -12.31
C GLY A 42 -19.02 0.35 -12.75
N GLN A 43 -19.90 0.48 -11.76
CA GLN A 43 -21.26 0.92 -11.96
C GLN A 43 -21.64 1.91 -10.88
N TYR A 44 -22.44 2.89 -11.25
CA TYR A 44 -23.10 3.79 -10.32
C TYR A 44 -24.41 4.27 -10.95
N GLN A 45 -25.54 3.96 -10.30
CA GLN A 45 -26.89 4.24 -10.81
C GLN A 45 -27.09 3.63 -12.21
N ASP A 46 -27.45 4.44 -13.21
CA ASP A 46 -27.66 4.06 -14.61
C ASP A 46 -26.38 4.07 -15.45
N LYS A 47 -25.22 4.39 -14.85
CA LYS A 47 -23.93 4.46 -15.55
C LYS A 47 -23.05 3.26 -15.25
N THR A 48 -22.45 2.71 -16.29
CA THR A 48 -21.43 1.66 -16.24
C THR A 48 -20.21 2.12 -17.05
N TRP A 49 -19.05 1.62 -16.69
CA TRP A 49 -17.79 1.93 -17.36
C TRP A 49 -16.83 0.75 -17.25
N ASP A 50 -15.87 0.67 -18.17
CA ASP A 50 -14.94 -0.47 -18.30
C ASP A 50 -13.50 -0.08 -17.91
N GLU A 51 -13.24 1.20 -17.68
CA GLU A 51 -11.97 1.74 -17.20
C GLU A 51 -11.58 1.12 -15.85
N SER A 52 -10.29 0.96 -15.63
CA SER A 52 -9.77 0.37 -14.40
C SER A 52 -9.25 1.42 -13.42
N LEU A 53 -9.53 1.24 -12.13
CA LEU A 53 -8.89 1.98 -11.05
C LEU A 53 -7.69 1.19 -10.55
N VAL A 54 -6.49 1.64 -10.88
CA VAL A 54 -5.22 1.02 -10.46
C VAL A 54 -4.77 1.64 -9.14
N LEU A 55 -4.86 0.87 -8.06
CA LEU A 55 -4.40 1.22 -6.74
C LEU A 55 -2.96 0.69 -6.56
N LYS A 56 -1.98 1.59 -6.48
CA LYS A 56 -0.62 1.25 -6.07
C LYS A 56 -0.62 0.81 -4.61
N ARG A 57 0.17 -0.20 -4.28
CA ARG A 57 0.29 -0.78 -2.95
C ARG A 57 1.65 -0.49 -2.35
N SER A 58 1.66 -0.16 -1.07
CA SER A 58 2.85 0.08 -0.28
C SER A 58 2.68 -0.54 1.10
N SER A 59 3.48 -1.55 1.40
CA SER A 59 3.34 -2.39 2.59
C SER A 59 4.63 -2.38 3.42
N TRP A 60 4.51 -2.15 4.72
CA TRP A 60 5.63 -2.13 5.68
C TRP A 60 5.57 -3.38 6.56
N PHE A 61 6.67 -4.13 6.56
CA PHE A 61 6.80 -5.39 7.28
C PHE A 61 7.87 -5.31 8.35
N LYS A 62 7.56 -5.81 9.54
CA LYS A 62 8.55 -6.15 10.56
C LYS A 62 8.70 -7.66 10.61
N GLU A 63 9.87 -8.13 10.23
CA GLU A 63 10.21 -9.53 9.99
C GLU A 63 9.24 -10.11 8.93
N LEU A 64 8.37 -11.03 9.33
CA LEU A 64 7.33 -11.61 8.46
C LEU A 64 5.93 -11.04 8.71
N THR A 65 5.80 -10.04 9.59
CA THR A 65 4.50 -9.47 9.98
C THR A 65 4.26 -8.14 9.27
N MET A 66 3.16 -8.04 8.53
CA MET A 66 2.72 -6.77 7.94
C MET A 66 2.20 -5.83 9.03
N TYR A 67 2.84 -4.68 9.20
CA TYR A 67 2.50 -3.71 10.24
C TYR A 67 1.51 -2.67 9.73
N PHE A 68 1.76 -2.19 8.50
CA PHE A 68 0.95 -1.18 7.85
C PHE A 68 0.89 -1.45 6.36
N ASP A 69 -0.24 -1.16 5.75
CA ASP A 69 -0.43 -1.29 4.32
C ASP A 69 -1.29 -0.14 3.80
N VAL A 70 -0.95 0.38 2.63
CA VAL A 70 -1.74 1.41 1.96
C VAL A 70 -1.87 1.07 0.48
N LEU A 71 -3.11 1.09 0.03
CA LEU A 71 -3.50 1.12 -1.37
C LEU A 71 -3.82 2.57 -1.70
N TYR A 72 -3.30 3.09 -2.80
CA TYR A 72 -3.50 4.49 -3.17
C TYR A 72 -3.57 4.69 -4.68
N ALA A 73 -4.37 5.67 -5.10
CA ALA A 73 -4.45 6.10 -6.48
C ALA A 73 -4.71 7.60 -6.55
N HIS A 74 -4.08 8.28 -7.50
CA HIS A 74 -4.51 9.60 -7.92
C HIS A 74 -5.86 9.47 -8.63
N ILE A 75 -6.81 10.33 -8.29
CA ILE A 75 -8.08 10.39 -8.99
C ILE A 75 -8.30 11.77 -9.58
N ASP A 76 -8.61 11.75 -10.86
CA ASP A 76 -9.04 12.91 -11.61
C ASP A 76 -10.56 13.09 -11.50
N LYS A 77 -11.05 14.34 -11.52
CA LYS A 77 -12.49 14.65 -11.55
C LYS A 77 -13.17 14.13 -12.80
N GLU A 78 -12.42 13.96 -13.89
CA GLU A 78 -12.88 13.36 -15.13
C GLU A 78 -12.95 11.82 -15.08
N SER A 79 -12.34 11.20 -14.06
CA SER A 79 -12.39 9.74 -13.88
C SER A 79 -13.83 9.25 -13.67
N PRO A 80 -14.26 8.15 -14.31
CA PRO A 80 -15.58 7.60 -14.05
C PRO A 80 -15.75 7.14 -12.59
N PHE A 81 -14.66 6.79 -11.90
CA PHE A 81 -14.67 6.47 -10.47
C PHE A 81 -14.96 7.69 -9.58
N TYR A 82 -14.84 8.92 -10.10
CA TYR A 82 -15.26 10.13 -9.37
C TYR A 82 -16.78 10.15 -9.13
N ARG A 83 -17.55 9.34 -9.88
CA ARG A 83 -18.99 9.14 -9.68
C ARG A 83 -19.33 8.41 -8.40
N TRP A 84 -18.39 7.66 -7.82
CA TRP A 84 -18.60 6.97 -6.55
C TRP A 84 -18.59 7.89 -5.33
N PHE A 85 -18.13 9.13 -5.46
CA PHE A 85 -18.16 10.10 -4.38
C PHE A 85 -19.58 10.59 -4.13
N SER A 86 -19.93 10.85 -2.88
CA SER A 86 -21.15 11.60 -2.55
C SER A 86 -21.01 13.06 -2.98
N GLU A 87 -22.13 13.80 -3.04
CA GLU A 87 -22.10 15.23 -3.37
C GLU A 87 -21.31 16.04 -2.32
N ASP A 88 -21.45 15.73 -1.02
CA ASP A 88 -20.67 16.37 0.05
C ASP A 88 -19.16 16.11 -0.08
N GLU A 89 -18.79 14.91 -0.51
CA GLU A 89 -17.39 14.56 -0.77
C GLU A 89 -16.85 15.30 -1.99
N LYS A 90 -17.63 15.41 -3.07
CA LYS A 90 -17.24 16.18 -4.25
C LYS A 90 -17.04 17.66 -3.91
N LEU A 91 -17.94 18.24 -3.11
CA LEU A 91 -17.82 19.62 -2.63
C LEU A 91 -16.54 19.80 -1.79
N SER A 92 -16.26 18.86 -0.88
CA SER A 92 -15.04 18.89 -0.06
C SER A 92 -13.75 18.81 -0.90
N LEU A 93 -13.84 18.19 -2.08
CA LEU A 93 -12.72 17.94 -2.99
C LEU A 93 -12.64 18.94 -4.15
N GLU A 94 -13.55 19.89 -4.25
CA GLU A 94 -13.67 20.79 -5.40
C GLU A 94 -12.44 21.68 -5.58
N GLU A 95 -11.83 22.15 -4.50
CA GLU A 95 -10.66 23.02 -4.53
C GLU A 95 -9.32 22.26 -4.62
N CYS A 96 -9.36 20.93 -4.65
CA CYS A 96 -8.15 20.11 -4.69
C CYS A 96 -7.52 20.16 -6.07
N VAL A 97 -6.24 20.53 -6.12
CA VAL A 97 -5.39 20.43 -7.31
C VAL A 97 -4.94 18.99 -7.52
N ASP A 98 -4.80 18.23 -6.43
CA ASP A 98 -4.49 16.81 -6.48
C ASP A 98 -5.28 16.05 -5.42
N ILE A 99 -5.86 14.92 -5.82
CA ILE A 99 -6.69 14.05 -4.98
C ILE A 99 -6.10 12.65 -5.02
N ILE A 100 -5.70 12.14 -3.86
CA ILE A 100 -5.23 10.77 -3.69
C ILE A 100 -6.24 10.02 -2.85
N ILE A 101 -6.88 9.02 -3.43
CA ILE A 101 -7.69 8.07 -2.65
C ILE A 101 -6.74 7.08 -2.01
N THR A 102 -6.95 6.79 -0.74
CA THR A 102 -6.18 5.80 -0.01
C THR A 102 -7.10 4.83 0.72
N SER A 103 -6.79 3.54 0.68
CA SER A 103 -7.34 2.54 1.59
C SER A 103 -6.19 2.03 2.44
N SER A 104 -6.26 2.21 3.75
CA SER A 104 -5.15 1.91 4.67
C SER A 104 -5.53 0.88 5.73
N TYR A 105 -4.58 0.00 6.05
CA TYR A 105 -4.67 -1.03 7.06
C TYR A 105 -3.51 -0.89 8.05
N ALA A 106 -3.79 -1.14 9.34
CA ALA A 106 -2.80 -1.13 10.41
C ALA A 106 -3.04 -2.33 11.32
N PHE A 107 -2.12 -3.31 11.32
CA PHE A 107 -2.23 -4.49 12.18
C PHE A 107 -1.93 -4.16 13.64
N ARG A 108 -0.89 -3.35 13.86
CA ARG A 108 -0.45 -2.88 15.18
C ARG A 108 -0.42 -1.35 15.21
N PRO A 109 -1.57 -0.69 15.41
CA PRO A 109 -1.66 0.77 15.36
C PRO A 109 -0.83 1.48 16.44
N ARG A 110 -0.38 0.78 17.49
CA ARG A 110 0.58 1.33 18.46
C ARG A 110 1.99 1.50 17.89
N ASP A 111 2.35 0.71 16.88
CA ASP A 111 3.68 0.72 16.27
C ASP A 111 3.67 1.61 15.02
N ILE A 112 2.72 1.39 14.10
CA ILE A 112 2.47 2.25 12.93
C ILE A 112 0.96 2.45 12.80
N SER A 113 0.51 3.69 12.96
CA SER A 113 -0.92 4.05 12.89
C SER A 113 -1.28 4.73 11.57
N LYS A 114 -2.58 4.69 11.24
CA LYS A 114 -3.15 5.50 10.16
C LYS A 114 -2.96 7.00 10.40
N SER A 115 -2.93 7.43 11.66
CA SER A 115 -2.66 8.83 12.03
C SER A 115 -1.21 9.23 11.72
N MET A 116 -0.23 8.34 11.95
CA MET A 116 1.16 8.59 11.54
C MET A 116 1.26 8.76 10.03
N PHE A 117 0.59 7.91 9.26
CA PHE A 117 0.53 8.06 7.80
C PHE A 117 -0.09 9.40 7.39
N LYS A 118 -1.21 9.80 8.01
CA LYS A 118 -1.83 11.12 7.79
C LYS A 118 -0.87 12.27 8.09
N LEU A 119 -0.08 12.17 9.16
CA LEU A 119 0.94 13.17 9.51
C LEU A 119 2.07 13.23 8.46
N GLU A 120 2.53 12.09 7.94
CA GLU A 120 3.51 12.07 6.85
C GLU A 120 2.95 12.75 5.59
N MET A 121 1.71 12.45 5.20
CA MET A 121 1.04 13.09 4.06
C MET A 121 0.89 14.60 4.25
N ALA A 122 0.55 15.05 5.47
CA ALA A 122 0.39 16.46 5.80
C ALA A 122 1.67 17.29 5.60
N LYS A 123 2.86 16.69 5.78
CA LYS A 123 4.15 17.37 5.49
C LYS A 123 4.28 17.83 4.03
N TYR A 124 3.51 17.20 3.13
CA TYR A 124 3.49 17.51 1.70
C TYR A 124 2.27 18.34 1.28
N GLY A 125 1.52 18.87 2.25
CA GLY A 125 0.37 19.75 2.02
C GLY A 125 -0.93 19.00 1.76
N TYR A 126 -1.00 17.70 2.04
CA TYR A 126 -2.24 16.93 1.93
C TYR A 126 -3.05 16.97 3.22
N GLU A 127 -4.33 17.26 3.09
CA GLU A 127 -5.32 17.16 4.16
C GLU A 127 -6.19 15.93 3.94
N ALA A 128 -6.51 15.20 5.02
CA ALA A 128 -7.26 13.96 4.95
C ALA A 128 -8.78 14.20 5.07
N PHE A 129 -9.56 13.65 4.14
CA PHE A 129 -11.02 13.71 4.12
C PHE A 129 -11.62 12.31 4.23
N ALA A 130 -12.71 12.18 4.99
CA ALA A 130 -13.45 10.92 5.05
C ALA A 130 -14.23 10.71 3.74
N LEU A 131 -14.26 9.47 3.27
CA LEU A 131 -14.92 9.10 2.01
C LEU A 131 -15.97 8.00 2.23
N ASN A 132 -17.01 8.29 3.01
CA ASN A 132 -18.07 7.33 3.32
C ASN A 132 -18.87 6.86 2.09
N GLY A 133 -19.19 7.77 1.17
CA GLY A 133 -19.90 7.52 -0.08
C GLY A 133 -19.07 6.66 -1.03
N PHE A 134 -17.83 7.07 -1.29
CA PHE A 134 -16.90 6.27 -2.08
C PHE A 134 -16.62 4.90 -1.44
N GLU A 135 -16.37 4.84 -0.13
CA GLU A 135 -16.11 3.57 0.57
C GLU A 135 -17.30 2.62 0.46
N ARG A 136 -18.54 3.12 0.58
CA ARG A 136 -19.74 2.31 0.39
C ARG A 136 -19.82 1.73 -1.03
N ASN A 137 -19.54 2.53 -2.06
CA ASN A 137 -19.57 2.04 -3.43
C ASN A 137 -18.43 1.05 -3.71
N LEU A 138 -17.23 1.34 -3.20
CA LEU A 138 -16.09 0.44 -3.27
C LEU A 138 -16.37 -0.92 -2.63
N ARG A 139 -17.06 -0.95 -1.46
CA ARG A 139 -17.50 -2.19 -0.78
C ARG A 139 -18.44 -3.06 -1.62
N MET A 140 -19.20 -2.44 -2.53
CA MET A 140 -20.12 -3.14 -3.43
C MET A 140 -19.45 -3.64 -4.71
N HIS A 141 -18.19 -3.25 -4.96
CA HIS A 141 -17.46 -3.66 -6.15
C HIS A 141 -17.14 -5.18 -6.11
N PRO A 142 -17.26 -5.92 -7.23
CA PRO A 142 -17.01 -7.36 -7.26
C PRO A 142 -15.62 -7.76 -6.77
N ASP A 143 -14.60 -6.97 -7.09
CA ASP A 143 -13.22 -7.22 -6.66
C ASP A 143 -12.94 -6.89 -5.18
N PHE A 144 -13.87 -6.24 -4.45
CA PHE A 144 -13.65 -5.83 -3.06
C PHE A 144 -13.32 -7.03 -2.15
N ALA A 145 -14.11 -8.11 -2.28
CA ALA A 145 -13.90 -9.34 -1.53
C ALA A 145 -12.64 -10.08 -2.00
N ARG A 146 -12.39 -10.09 -3.31
CA ARG A 146 -11.22 -10.72 -3.93
C ARG A 146 -9.91 -10.18 -3.35
N TYR A 147 -9.81 -8.87 -3.16
CA TYR A 147 -8.63 -8.23 -2.59
C TYR A 147 -8.70 -8.05 -1.07
N GLN A 148 -9.69 -8.65 -0.40
CA GLN A 148 -9.87 -8.58 1.06
C GLN A 148 -9.88 -7.14 1.60
N MET A 149 -10.47 -6.21 0.86
CA MET A 149 -10.42 -4.78 1.20
C MET A 149 -11.23 -4.41 2.45
N GLY A 150 -12.02 -5.34 3.01
CA GLY A 150 -12.83 -5.15 4.21
C GLY A 150 -12.05 -4.78 5.48
N VAL A 151 -10.73 -5.00 5.52
CA VAL A 151 -9.87 -4.61 6.65
C VAL A 151 -9.28 -3.19 6.52
N TYR A 152 -9.47 -2.55 5.37
CA TYR A 152 -8.94 -1.21 5.10
C TYR A 152 -9.97 -0.14 5.44
N SER A 153 -9.49 1.05 5.80
CA SER A 153 -10.34 2.25 5.89
C SER A 153 -9.97 3.23 4.80
N THR A 154 -10.97 3.77 4.12
CA THR A 154 -10.77 4.60 2.94
C THR A 154 -10.87 6.10 3.26
N HIS A 155 -9.93 6.89 2.74
CA HIS A 155 -9.87 8.35 2.90
C HIS A 155 -9.34 8.98 1.62
N ALA A 156 -9.73 10.22 1.36
CA ALA A 156 -9.06 11.06 0.39
C ALA A 156 -7.95 11.85 1.09
N PHE A 157 -6.89 12.12 0.35
CA PHE A 157 -5.91 13.13 0.66
C PHE A 157 -6.00 14.19 -0.43
N CYS A 158 -6.28 15.43 -0.03
CA CYS A 158 -6.44 16.56 -0.93
C CYS A 158 -5.31 17.56 -0.73
N ARG A 159 -4.74 18.04 -1.84
CA ARG A 159 -3.78 19.14 -1.84
C ARG A 159 -4.33 20.28 -2.69
N ARG A 160 -4.49 21.47 -2.09
CA ARG A 160 -5.01 22.67 -2.77
C ARG A 160 -3.92 23.52 -3.46
N GLY A 161 -2.67 23.38 -3.03
CA GLY A 161 -1.53 24.10 -3.61
C GLY A 161 -0.75 23.26 -4.63
N MET A 162 -0.09 23.92 -5.57
CA MET A 162 0.92 23.26 -6.38
C MET A 162 2.16 22.96 -5.53
N SER A 163 2.65 21.73 -5.58
CA SER A 163 3.91 21.32 -4.94
C SER A 163 4.64 20.36 -5.85
N SER A 164 5.92 20.63 -6.08
CA SER A 164 6.83 19.73 -6.82
C SER A 164 7.45 18.66 -5.93
N LYS A 165 7.16 18.68 -4.62
CA LYS A 165 7.73 17.70 -3.68
C LYS A 165 7.06 16.34 -3.90
N LYS A 166 7.88 15.33 -4.18
CA LYS A 166 7.46 13.93 -4.14
C LYS A 166 7.08 13.54 -2.72
N ILE A 167 6.00 12.79 -2.58
CA ILE A 167 5.53 12.32 -1.27
C ILE A 167 6.53 11.27 -0.78
N ALA A 168 7.10 11.48 0.40
CA ALA A 168 7.99 10.51 1.04
C ALA A 168 7.48 10.19 2.44
N ILE A 169 7.23 8.90 2.68
CA ILE A 169 6.69 8.35 3.92
C ILE A 169 7.83 7.79 4.74
N GLN A 170 7.96 8.27 5.97
CA GLN A 170 8.96 7.79 6.89
C GLN A 170 8.31 7.29 8.18
N PHE A 171 8.43 5.98 8.44
CA PHE A 171 8.04 5.39 9.72
C PHE A 171 9.27 5.03 10.57
N PRO A 172 9.19 5.13 11.91
CA PRO A 172 10.29 4.78 12.79
C PRO A 172 10.84 3.37 12.53
N GLY A 173 12.15 3.29 12.27
CA GLY A 173 12.83 2.02 12.00
C GLY A 173 12.69 1.50 10.57
N PHE A 174 11.93 2.17 9.70
CA PHE A 174 11.84 1.84 8.28
C PHE A 174 12.66 2.82 7.45
N LYS A 175 13.08 2.38 6.26
CA LYS A 175 13.63 3.30 5.26
C LYS A 175 12.51 4.21 4.75
N GLU A 176 12.91 5.40 4.28
CA GLU A 176 12.00 6.30 3.58
C GLU A 176 11.48 5.62 2.30
N VAL A 177 10.21 5.83 2.02
CA VAL A 177 9.50 5.26 0.87
C VAL A 177 8.82 6.40 0.11
N HIS A 178 9.04 6.49 -1.19
CA HIS A 178 8.34 7.46 -2.04
C HIS A 178 7.02 6.87 -2.54
N LEU A 179 5.96 7.67 -2.49
CA LEU A 179 4.70 7.36 -3.18
C LEU A 179 4.73 8.10 -4.52
N ASP A 180 4.62 7.35 -5.60
CA ASP A 180 4.63 7.84 -6.99
C ASP A 180 3.24 7.81 -7.62
#